data_AF-A0A292SEA8-F1
#
_entry.id   AF-A0A292SEA8-F1
#
_cell.length_a   1.000
_cell.length_b   1.000
_cell.length_c   1.000
_cell.angle_alpha   90.00
_cell.angle_beta   90.00
_cell.angle_gamma   90.00
#
_symmetry.space_group_name_H-M   'P 1'
#
loop_
_entity.id
_entity.type
_entity.pdbx_description
1 polymer ?
#
loop_
_entity_poly.entity_id
_entity_poly.type
_entity_poly.pdbx_seq_one_letter_code
_entity_poly.pdbx_strand_id
1 'polypeptide(L)'
;MANARKFKLDIKINPEWKDVNHIISGGPYLVKNGDIYVDMTAQKLASIGGRNPRTAIGYTKDNSLIMLTADGREGASIGLTLIELANLMKELGCVNAMNLDGGGSTVMYVKGKIVNKPAVQGGIPLSHTLSIRKIS
;
A
#
# COMPACT_ATOMS: atom_id res chain seq x y z
N MET A 1 38.30 31.25 16.79
CA MET A 1 37.59 29.96 16.92
C MET A 1 36.10 30.25 16.78
N ALA A 2 35.40 29.64 15.82
CA ALA A 2 33.99 29.94 15.57
C ALA A 2 33.09 29.29 16.66
N ASN A 3 32.22 30.09 17.27
CA ASN A 3 31.24 29.64 18.26
C ASN A 3 30.23 28.68 17.60
N ALA A 4 30.24 27.41 18.00
CA ALA A 4 29.23 26.46 17.56
C ALA A 4 27.88 26.76 18.22
N ARG A 5 26.83 26.97 17.42
CA ARG A 5 25.45 27.09 17.90
C ARG A 5 24.85 25.71 18.10
N LYS A 6 24.27 25.46 19.28
CA LYS A 6 23.48 24.25 19.55
C LYS A 6 22.04 24.48 19.13
N PHE A 7 21.46 23.49 18.45
CA PHE A 7 20.05 23.42 18.12
C PHE A 7 19.44 22.16 18.73
N LYS A 8 18.19 22.26 19.17
CA LYS A 8 17.37 21.12 19.59
C LYS A 8 16.26 20.96 18.57
N LEU A 9 16.12 19.75 18.02
CA LEU A 9 15.03 19.37 17.14
C LEU A 9 14.14 18.40 17.91
N ASP A 10 12.90 18.82 18.18
CA ASP A 10 11.87 17.97 18.78
C ASP A 10 10.88 17.57 17.68
N ILE A 11 10.93 16.31 17.22
CA ILE A 11 9.98 15.76 16.25
C ILE A 11 8.87 15.05 17.02
N LYS A 12 7.62 15.46 16.80
CA LYS A 12 6.43 14.84 17.40
C LYS A 12 5.54 14.29 16.30
N ILE A 13 4.96 13.11 16.54
CA ILE A 13 3.97 12.46 15.67
C ILE A 13 2.62 12.47 16.38
N ASN A 14 1.54 12.65 15.61
CA ASN A 14 0.17 12.62 16.12
C ASN A 14 -0.65 11.60 15.29
N PRO A 15 -1.17 10.53 15.91
CA PRO A 15 -1.03 10.16 17.31
C PRO A 15 0.41 9.77 17.68
N GLU A 16 0.73 9.80 18.97
CA GLU A 16 1.98 9.23 19.48
C GLU A 16 1.92 7.70 19.38
N TRP A 17 2.65 7.16 18.40
CA TRP A 17 2.77 5.71 18.20
C TRP A 17 3.78 5.12 19.19
N LYS A 18 3.28 4.54 20.28
CA LYS A 18 4.09 3.79 21.26
C LYS A 18 4.18 2.32 20.84
N ASP A 19 5.34 1.70 21.06
CA ASP A 19 5.58 0.27 20.80
C ASP A 19 5.38 -0.19 19.34
N VAL A 20 5.60 0.71 18.38
CA VAL A 20 5.54 0.39 16.93
C VAL A 20 6.95 0.22 16.37
N ASN A 21 7.25 -0.98 15.87
CA ASN A 21 8.55 -1.28 15.25
C ASN A 21 8.65 -0.85 13.78
N HIS A 22 7.52 -0.87 13.06
CA HIS A 22 7.48 -0.62 11.62
C HIS A 22 6.25 0.21 11.26
N ILE A 23 6.45 1.22 10.42
CA ILE A 23 5.39 2.08 9.88
C ILE A 23 5.59 2.12 8.36
N ILE A 24 4.50 1.92 7.63
CA ILE A 24 4.45 2.06 6.18
C ILE A 24 3.33 3.03 5.87
N SER A 25 3.62 3.97 4.98
CA SER A 25 2.61 4.91 4.48
C SER A 25 2.10 4.46 3.12
N GLY A 26 0.83 4.71 2.87
CA GLY A 26 0.14 4.42 1.63
C GLY A 26 -1.12 5.27 1.54
N GLY A 27 -1.93 4.99 0.53
CA GLY A 27 -3.22 5.64 0.36
C GLY A 27 -3.81 5.36 -1.02
N PRO A 28 -5.14 5.50 -1.17
CA PRO A 28 -6.13 5.79 -0.13
C PRO A 28 -6.39 4.62 0.85
N TYR A 29 -7.13 4.89 1.93
CA TYR A 29 -7.87 3.82 2.62
C TYR A 29 -8.87 3.18 1.65
N LEU A 30 -9.09 1.88 1.83
CA LEU A 30 -10.00 1.07 1.01
C LEU A 30 -11.13 0.52 1.86
N VAL A 31 -10.79 -0.05 3.01
CA VAL A 31 -11.74 -0.58 3.99
C VAL A 31 -11.38 0.02 5.35
N LYS A 32 -12.38 0.49 6.08
CA LYS A 32 -12.23 1.01 7.44
C LYS A 32 -13.33 0.42 8.32
N ASN A 33 -12.93 -0.26 9.40
CA ASN A 33 -13.85 -0.92 10.33
C ASN A 33 -14.85 -1.88 9.66
N GLY A 34 -14.42 -2.57 8.60
CA GLY A 34 -15.25 -3.52 7.84
C GLY A 34 -16.08 -2.89 6.71
N ASP A 35 -16.07 -1.57 6.57
CA ASP A 35 -16.83 -0.86 5.55
C ASP A 35 -15.95 -0.26 4.47
N ILE A 36 -16.48 -0.20 3.24
CA ILE A 36 -15.80 0.43 2.11
C ILE A 36 -15.60 1.92 2.44
N TYR A 37 -14.37 2.38 2.36
CA TYR A 37 -13.97 3.73 2.72
C TYR A 37 -13.03 4.32 1.66
N VAL A 38 -13.58 4.57 0.47
CA VAL A 38 -12.86 5.22 -0.64
C VAL A 38 -13.45 6.62 -0.82
N ASP A 39 -12.76 7.62 -0.27
CA ASP A 39 -13.16 9.03 -0.36
C ASP A 39 -12.24 9.76 -1.34
N MET A 40 -12.72 9.93 -2.57
CA MET A 40 -11.95 10.53 -3.67
C MET A 40 -11.58 12.00 -3.42
N THR A 41 -12.42 12.72 -2.67
CA THR A 41 -12.27 14.17 -2.44
C THR A 41 -11.41 14.43 -1.22
N ALA A 42 -11.72 13.80 -0.09
CA ALA A 42 -10.95 13.98 1.14
C ALA A 42 -9.53 13.40 1.01
N GLN A 43 -9.35 12.36 0.19
CA GLN A 43 -8.05 11.72 -0.01
C GLN A 43 -7.28 12.28 -1.23
N LYS A 44 -7.80 13.32 -1.89
CA LYS A 44 -7.15 14.03 -3.02
C LYS A 44 -6.71 13.10 -4.16
N LEU A 45 -7.59 12.23 -4.62
CA LEU A 45 -7.25 11.10 -5.51
C LEU A 45 -7.28 11.42 -7.01
N ALA A 46 -7.29 12.69 -7.39
CA ALA A 46 -7.42 13.12 -8.78
C ALA A 46 -6.36 12.50 -9.72
N SER A 47 -5.16 12.24 -9.18
CA SER A 47 -4.03 11.67 -9.94
C SER A 47 -4.04 10.15 -10.07
N ILE A 48 -4.88 9.44 -9.30
CA ILE A 48 -4.85 7.97 -9.19
C ILE A 48 -6.20 7.29 -9.49
N GLY A 49 -7.16 8.06 -10.02
CA GLY A 49 -8.45 7.56 -10.47
C GLY A 49 -8.36 6.57 -11.63
N GLY A 50 -9.51 5.99 -12.01
CA GLY A 50 -9.60 5.02 -13.10
C GLY A 50 -9.04 3.63 -12.77
N ARG A 51 -8.95 2.80 -13.80
CA ARG A 51 -8.44 1.43 -13.70
C ARG A 51 -6.92 1.41 -13.87
N ASN A 52 -6.23 0.81 -12.91
CA ASN A 52 -4.78 0.69 -12.92
C ASN A 52 -4.35 -0.65 -12.31
N PRO A 53 -3.10 -1.09 -12.56
CA PRO A 53 -2.44 -2.02 -11.65
C PRO A 53 -2.46 -1.44 -10.24
N ARG A 54 -2.75 -2.27 -9.23
CA ARG A 54 -2.88 -1.85 -7.84
C ARG A 54 -2.07 -2.76 -6.93
N THR A 55 -1.47 -2.17 -5.91
CA THR A 55 -0.95 -2.89 -4.76
C THR A 55 -1.79 -2.52 -3.55
N ALA A 56 -2.16 -3.47 -2.71
CA ALA A 56 -2.91 -3.21 -1.49
C ALA A 56 -2.39 -4.05 -0.33
N ILE A 57 -2.65 -3.55 0.87
CA ILE A 57 -2.40 -4.26 2.13
C ILE A 57 -3.59 -4.10 3.06
N GLY A 58 -3.92 -5.16 3.78
CA GLY A 58 -4.97 -5.14 4.78
C GLY A 58 -4.80 -6.28 5.78
N TYR A 59 -5.66 -6.29 6.79
CA TYR A 59 -5.72 -7.39 7.74
C TYR A 59 -7.16 -7.78 8.04
N THR A 60 -7.35 -9.07 8.27
CA THR A 60 -8.62 -9.67 8.66
C THR A 60 -8.86 -9.54 10.16
N LYS A 61 -10.07 -9.90 10.63
CA LYS A 61 -10.44 -9.85 12.05
C LYS A 61 -9.60 -10.76 12.95
N ASP A 62 -9.10 -11.87 12.40
CA ASP A 62 -8.20 -12.83 13.04
C ASP A 62 -6.71 -12.45 12.91
N ASN A 63 -6.40 -11.22 12.48
CA ASN A 63 -5.05 -10.69 12.30
C ASN A 63 -4.22 -11.36 11.20
N SER A 64 -4.86 -12.01 10.23
CA SER A 64 -4.16 -12.48 9.02
C SER A 64 -3.86 -11.27 8.12
N LEU A 65 -2.59 -11.13 7.74
CA LEU A 65 -2.14 -10.07 6.82
C LEU A 65 -2.41 -10.48 5.37
N ILE A 66 -3.05 -9.59 4.62
CA ILE A 66 -3.32 -9.76 3.19
C ILE A 66 -2.50 -8.72 2.43
N MET A 67 -1.61 -9.19 1.58
CA MET A 67 -0.93 -8.39 0.56
C MET A 67 -1.46 -8.78 -0.81
N LEU A 68 -1.86 -7.81 -1.61
CA LEU A 68 -2.50 -8.05 -2.90
C LEU A 68 -1.86 -7.21 -3.99
N THR A 69 -1.61 -7.83 -5.14
CA THR A 69 -1.31 -7.14 -6.40
C THR A 69 -2.37 -7.49 -7.42
N ALA A 70 -2.95 -6.47 -8.04
CA ALA A 70 -3.83 -6.60 -9.19
C ALA A 70 -3.10 -6.10 -10.44
N ASP A 71 -2.97 -6.95 -11.45
CA ASP A 71 -2.40 -6.59 -12.75
C ASP A 71 -3.31 -5.61 -13.49
N GLY A 72 -2.74 -4.87 -14.45
CA GLY A 72 -3.51 -3.92 -15.26
C GLY A 72 -2.68 -3.34 -16.40
N ARG A 73 -3.33 -2.62 -17.33
CA ARG A 73 -2.70 -2.05 -18.54
C ARG A 73 -1.97 -3.12 -19.37
N GLU A 74 -2.48 -4.34 -19.37
CA GLU A 74 -1.93 -5.46 -20.13
C GLU A 74 -3.07 -6.24 -20.81
N GLY A 75 -2.74 -7.15 -21.74
CA GLY A 75 -3.74 -7.79 -22.61
C GLY A 75 -4.80 -8.61 -21.85
N ALA A 76 -4.44 -9.26 -20.75
CA ALA A 76 -5.35 -10.08 -19.94
C ALA A 76 -6.01 -9.32 -18.77
N SER A 77 -5.56 -8.10 -18.44
CA SER A 77 -6.10 -7.30 -17.34
C SER A 77 -6.07 -5.80 -17.64
N ILE A 78 -7.24 -5.18 -17.51
CA ILE A 78 -7.39 -3.72 -17.58
C ILE A 78 -7.13 -3.02 -16.23
N GLY A 79 -6.96 -3.78 -15.15
CA GLY A 79 -6.77 -3.24 -13.80
C GLY A 79 -8.06 -2.88 -13.06
N LEU A 80 -7.87 -2.43 -11.81
CA LEU A 80 -8.97 -2.14 -10.89
C LEU A 80 -9.09 -0.63 -10.61
N THR A 81 -10.33 -0.19 -10.51
CA THR A 81 -10.67 1.06 -9.80
C THR A 81 -10.44 0.88 -8.30
N LEU A 82 -10.34 1.98 -7.56
CA LEU A 82 -10.17 1.93 -6.11
C LEU A 82 -11.39 1.31 -5.40
N ILE A 83 -12.59 1.52 -5.92
CA ILE A 83 -13.82 0.93 -5.37
C ILE A 83 -13.83 -0.59 -5.59
N GLU A 84 -13.46 -1.07 -6.78
CA GLU A 84 -13.34 -2.52 -7.03
C GLU A 84 -12.27 -3.15 -6.16
N LEU A 85 -11.12 -2.49 -6.01
CA LEU A 85 -10.06 -2.95 -5.12
C LEU A 85 -10.55 -3.01 -3.66
N ALA A 86 -11.29 -2.00 -3.20
CA ALA A 86 -11.86 -1.99 -1.86
C ALA A 86 -12.87 -3.12 -1.64
N ASN A 87 -13.76 -3.36 -2.61
CA ASN A 87 -14.71 -4.47 -2.57
C ASN A 87 -13.98 -5.81 -2.51
N LEU A 88 -12.94 -6.00 -3.32
CA LEU A 88 -12.12 -7.22 -3.30
C LEU A 88 -11.42 -7.41 -1.94
N MET A 89 -10.80 -6.36 -1.39
CA MET A 89 -10.17 -6.46 -0.06
C MET A 89 -11.18 -6.79 1.05
N LYS A 90 -12.40 -6.24 0.98
CA LYS A 90 -13.50 -6.57 1.90
C LYS A 90 -13.98 -8.01 1.72
N GLU A 91 -14.12 -8.48 0.49
CA GLU A 91 -14.50 -9.87 0.17
C GLU A 91 -13.47 -10.88 0.67
N LEU A 92 -12.18 -10.53 0.60
CA LEU A 92 -11.08 -11.29 1.21
C LEU A 92 -11.07 -11.22 2.75
N GLY A 93 -12.04 -10.56 3.37
CA GLY A 93 -12.25 -10.52 4.82
C GLY A 93 -11.46 -9.43 5.55
N CYS A 94 -10.84 -8.48 4.83
CA CYS A 94 -10.13 -7.37 5.49
C CYS A 94 -11.11 -6.49 6.28
N VAL A 95 -10.81 -6.23 7.54
CA VAL A 95 -11.53 -5.25 8.36
C VAL A 95 -10.94 -3.85 8.23
N ASN A 96 -9.65 -3.76 7.91
CA ASN A 96 -9.01 -2.53 7.47
C ASN A 96 -8.07 -2.85 6.30
N ALA A 97 -8.08 -1.99 5.29
CA ALA A 97 -7.23 -2.13 4.11
C ALA A 97 -6.90 -0.75 3.53
N MET A 98 -5.72 -0.65 2.91
CA MET A 98 -5.27 0.53 2.19
C MET A 98 -4.61 0.16 0.86
N ASN A 99 -4.71 1.07 -0.09
CA ASN A 99 -3.97 1.03 -1.33
C ASN A 99 -2.52 1.47 -1.07
N LEU A 100 -1.58 0.86 -1.76
CA LEU A 100 -0.18 1.23 -1.82
C LEU A 100 0.15 1.77 -3.21
N ASP A 101 1.42 2.01 -3.48
CA ASP A 101 1.84 2.45 -4.80
C ASP A 101 1.44 1.44 -5.90
N GLY A 102 0.98 1.97 -7.02
CA GLY A 102 0.32 1.21 -8.09
C GLY A 102 1.00 1.40 -9.44
N GLY A 103 0.30 1.08 -10.52
CA GLY A 103 0.82 1.27 -11.88
C GLY A 103 2.07 0.43 -12.15
N GLY A 104 3.09 1.02 -12.77
CA GLY A 104 4.36 0.35 -13.09
C GLY A 104 5.13 -0.17 -11.87
N SER A 105 4.78 0.30 -10.66
CA SER A 105 5.33 -0.16 -9.39
C SER A 105 4.75 -1.50 -8.91
N THR A 106 3.62 -1.94 -9.47
CA THR A 106 2.90 -3.14 -8.98
C THR A 106 3.63 -4.42 -9.38
N VAL A 107 4.42 -4.97 -8.45
CA VAL A 107 5.10 -6.26 -8.61
C VAL A 107 5.12 -7.01 -7.29
N MET A 108 4.79 -8.31 -7.32
CA MET A 108 4.93 -9.21 -6.19
C MET A 108 5.98 -10.28 -6.48
N TYR A 109 6.93 -10.43 -5.56
CA TYR A 109 7.90 -11.51 -5.56
C TYR A 109 7.56 -12.53 -4.48
N VAL A 110 7.51 -13.81 -4.84
CA VAL A 110 7.42 -14.92 -3.90
C VAL A 110 8.63 -15.83 -4.14
N LYS A 111 9.46 -15.98 -3.10
CA LYS A 111 10.70 -16.79 -3.15
C LYS A 111 11.59 -16.45 -4.37
N GLY A 112 11.76 -15.16 -4.63
CA GLY A 112 12.61 -14.65 -5.71
C GLY A 112 12.00 -14.70 -7.12
N LYS A 113 10.72 -15.07 -7.25
CA LYS A 113 10.02 -15.12 -8.54
C LYS A 113 8.86 -14.15 -8.56
N ILE A 114 8.69 -13.46 -9.69
CA ILE A 114 7.49 -12.64 -9.93
C ILE A 114 6.29 -13.57 -10.07
N VAL A 115 5.21 -13.29 -9.34
CA VAL A 115 3.98 -14.10 -9.35
C VAL A 115 2.78 -13.41 -10.00
N ASN A 116 2.91 -12.14 -10.39
CA ASN A 116 1.92 -11.38 -11.14
C ASN A 116 2.41 -11.07 -12.57
N LYS A 117 1.57 -10.45 -13.41
CA LYS A 117 1.94 -9.95 -14.74
C LYS A 117 2.08 -8.42 -14.70
N PRO A 118 3.23 -7.90 -14.29
CA PRO A 118 3.38 -6.46 -14.11
C PRO A 118 3.35 -5.72 -15.45
N ALA A 119 2.77 -4.52 -15.45
CA ALA A 119 2.70 -3.65 -16.63
C ALA A 119 4.08 -3.27 -17.18
N VAL A 120 5.10 -3.27 -16.31
CA VAL A 120 6.52 -3.12 -16.66
C VAL A 120 7.24 -4.37 -16.16
N GLN A 121 7.90 -5.11 -17.07
CA GLN A 121 8.60 -6.34 -16.71
C GLN A 121 9.67 -6.08 -15.65
N GLY A 122 9.58 -6.75 -14.50
CA GLY A 122 10.49 -6.55 -13.36
C GLY A 122 10.12 -5.37 -12.44
N GLY A 123 9.18 -4.51 -12.85
CA GLY A 123 8.81 -3.27 -12.16
C GLY A 123 9.65 -2.07 -12.59
N ILE A 124 9.35 -0.91 -11.99
CA ILE A 124 10.16 0.30 -12.10
C ILE A 124 11.10 0.44 -10.89
N PRO A 125 12.12 1.33 -10.94
CA PRO A 125 12.88 1.68 -9.75
C PRO A 125 11.96 2.27 -8.66
N LEU A 126 12.02 1.70 -7.45
CA LEU A 126 11.22 2.11 -6.29
C LEU A 126 12.13 2.61 -5.17
N SER A 127 11.62 3.56 -4.38
CA SER A 127 12.33 4.04 -3.19
C SER A 127 12.27 3.06 -2.02
N HIS A 128 11.18 2.28 -1.92
CA HIS A 128 10.91 1.37 -0.82
C HIS A 128 10.17 0.13 -1.31
N THR A 129 10.30 -0.97 -0.57
CA THR A 129 9.53 -2.21 -0.75
C THR A 129 9.07 -2.74 0.59
N LEU A 130 8.00 -3.55 0.59
CA LEU A 130 7.58 -4.32 1.76
C LEU A 130 7.96 -5.79 1.56
N SER A 131 8.71 -6.34 2.51
CA SER A 131 9.13 -7.74 2.48
C SER A 131 8.72 -8.47 3.76
N ILE A 132 8.30 -9.72 3.59
CA ILE A 132 8.05 -10.64 4.70
C ILE A 132 9.19 -11.65 4.70
N ARG A 133 9.88 -11.76 5.83
CA ARG A 133 10.92 -12.76 6.06
C ARG A 133 10.66 -13.51 7.35
N LYS A 134 10.96 -14.81 7.36
CA LYS A 134 11.02 -15.57 8.61
C LYS A 134 12.23 -15.09 9.41
N ILE A 135 12.01 -14.74 10.66
CA ILE A 135 13.09 -14.52 11.62
C ILE A 135 13.32 -15.87 12.30
N SER A 136 14.47 -16.47 12.02
CA SER A 136 14.96 -17.69 12.69
C SER A 136 15.64 -17.34 14.00
#